data_AF-A0A2D6KUY6-F1
#
_entry.id   AF-A0A2D6KUY6-F1
#
_cell.length_a   1.000
_cell.length_b   1.000
_cell.length_c   1.000
_cell.angle_alpha   90.00
_cell.angle_beta   90.00
_cell.angle_gamma   90.00
#
_symmetry.space_group_name_H-M   'P 1'
#
loop_
_entity.id
_entity.type
_entity.pdbx_description
1 polymer ?
#
loop_
_entity_poly.entity_id
_entity_poly.type
_entity_poly.pdbx_seq_one_letter_code
_entity_poly.pdbx_strand_id
1 'polypeptide(L)'
;MKVSDKSLYFFAAVFLVLVLAVSVSSDVIEMMCFDDIGCGPTGFVGEEYCSDNMDMVYKDFQTSVCLNPGQDDSACEIIIEPILISNCDDEDPMTLDSCVEGDDVYCHHEFVGCVDDSDCEQGYCDENNLCVFDEVECLIDETCGALTSEFICLDDDLYEETITPICSEGHSCDVDVSQDFVEACEFGCVAGECEDEPVVCVDNSDCGDESEELYCQGSDVYVEITTPVCGENECSVITESEFVEDCDEDCDDGECVRERFDRNNNFFDEGDEAFFEALMMGKSRGQNVVPQYILLDEMENETRQTRSVGDYDWLLFLILGLVVLLFIFLLVLYLAR
;
A
#
# COMPACT_ATOMS: atom_id res chain seq x y z
N MET A 1 -46.62 73.57 -27.25
CA MET A 1 -48.05 73.27 -27.01
C MET A 1 -48.17 72.60 -25.65
N LYS A 2 -48.74 73.29 -24.66
CA LYS A 2 -49.08 72.71 -23.35
C LYS A 2 -50.26 71.76 -23.56
N VAL A 3 -49.99 70.45 -23.57
CA VAL A 3 -51.06 69.45 -23.48
C VAL A 3 -51.62 69.58 -22.06
N SER A 4 -52.87 70.00 -21.95
CA SER A 4 -53.59 70.18 -20.69
C SER A 4 -53.68 68.86 -19.94
N ASP A 5 -53.29 68.85 -18.66
CA ASP A 5 -53.28 67.69 -17.73
C ASP A 5 -54.58 66.87 -17.69
N LYS A 6 -55.70 67.45 -18.14
CA LYS A 6 -56.98 66.73 -18.29
C LYS A 6 -56.95 65.61 -19.33
N SER A 7 -56.06 65.64 -20.32
CA SER A 7 -55.97 64.58 -21.33
C SER A 7 -55.28 63.33 -20.79
N LEU A 8 -54.29 63.48 -19.91
CA LEU A 8 -53.56 62.34 -19.33
C LEU A 8 -54.44 61.57 -18.34
N TYR A 9 -55.26 62.27 -17.55
CA TYR A 9 -56.27 61.65 -16.68
C TYR A 9 -57.37 60.94 -17.46
N PHE A 10 -57.76 61.44 -18.63
CA PHE A 10 -58.76 60.78 -19.46
C PHE A 10 -58.22 59.47 -20.05
N PHE A 11 -56.98 59.47 -20.57
CA PHE A 11 -56.35 58.25 -21.03
C PHE A 11 -56.06 57.27 -19.90
N ALA A 12 -55.59 57.73 -18.74
CA ALA A 12 -55.37 56.87 -17.57
C ALA A 12 -56.68 56.29 -17.01
N ALA A 13 -57.77 57.07 -16.98
CA ALA A 13 -59.08 56.57 -16.55
C ALA A 13 -59.70 55.61 -17.56
N VAL A 14 -59.54 55.86 -18.87
CA VAL A 14 -59.98 54.92 -19.92
C VAL A 14 -59.15 53.63 -19.87
N PHE A 15 -57.83 53.72 -19.62
CA PHE A 15 -56.98 52.54 -19.46
C PHE A 15 -57.27 51.77 -18.16
N LEU A 16 -57.56 52.47 -17.05
CA LEU A 16 -57.96 51.85 -15.79
C LEU A 16 -59.34 51.20 -15.91
N VAL A 17 -60.29 51.80 -16.65
CA VAL A 17 -61.60 51.18 -16.94
C VAL A 17 -61.46 50.02 -17.91
N LEU A 18 -60.55 50.07 -18.88
CA LEU A 18 -60.24 48.93 -19.77
C LEU A 18 -59.55 47.79 -19.01
N VAL A 19 -58.65 48.09 -18.07
CA VAL A 19 -57.95 47.10 -17.24
C VAL A 19 -58.88 46.52 -16.18
N LEU A 20 -59.85 47.27 -15.66
CA LEU A 20 -60.89 46.79 -14.74
C LEU A 20 -62.08 46.12 -15.44
N ALA A 21 -62.25 46.30 -16.76
CA ALA A 21 -63.25 45.62 -17.57
C ALA A 21 -62.75 44.30 -18.17
N VAL A 22 -61.46 43.97 -18.00
CA VAL A 22 -61.01 42.56 -18.04
C VAL A 22 -61.37 41.93 -16.71
N SER A 23 -62.67 41.89 -16.43
CA SER A 23 -63.21 40.84 -15.55
C SER A 23 -62.82 39.54 -16.22
N VAL A 24 -61.97 38.78 -15.57
CA VAL A 24 -61.86 37.33 -15.76
C VAL A 24 -63.29 36.82 -15.62
N SER A 25 -64.00 36.66 -16.74
CA SER A 25 -65.06 35.67 -16.75
C SER A 25 -64.28 34.37 -16.66
N SER A 26 -64.23 33.86 -15.43
CA SER A 26 -64.19 32.41 -15.26
C SER A 26 -65.53 31.94 -15.80
N ASP A 27 -65.68 31.96 -17.12
CA ASP A 27 -66.57 31.03 -17.78
C ASP A 27 -65.92 29.69 -17.44
N VAL A 28 -66.41 29.10 -16.34
CA VAL A 28 -66.41 27.65 -16.22
C VAL A 28 -67.17 27.24 -17.48
N ILE A 29 -66.44 26.92 -18.54
CA ILE A 29 -67.02 26.23 -19.67
C ILE A 29 -67.49 24.92 -19.07
N GLU A 30 -68.76 24.88 -18.72
CA GLU A 30 -69.45 23.64 -18.43
C GLU A 30 -69.28 22.82 -19.71
N MET A 31 -68.36 21.87 -19.65
CA MET A 31 -67.97 21.06 -20.80
C MET A 31 -69.13 20.11 -21.05
N MET A 32 -70.13 20.59 -21.79
CA MET A 32 -71.22 19.74 -22.24
C MET A 32 -70.64 18.70 -23.18
N CYS A 33 -70.70 17.44 -22.78
CA CYS A 33 -70.26 16.33 -23.60
C CYS A 33 -71.48 15.68 -24.28
N PHE A 34 -71.33 15.34 -25.57
CA PHE A 34 -72.38 14.67 -26.38
C PHE A 34 -72.09 13.18 -26.59
N ASP A 35 -70.83 12.79 -26.40
CA ASP A 35 -70.30 11.44 -26.44
C ASP A 35 -68.96 11.42 -25.67
N ASP A 36 -68.40 10.23 -25.47
CA ASP A 36 -67.13 10.04 -24.75
C ASP A 36 -65.95 10.73 -25.45
N ILE A 37 -66.00 10.87 -26.78
CA ILE A 37 -64.96 11.55 -27.58
C ILE A 37 -64.89 13.04 -27.22
N GLY A 38 -66.03 13.65 -26.87
CA GLY A 38 -66.09 15.02 -26.37
C GLY A 38 -65.36 15.25 -25.04
N CYS A 39 -65.08 14.19 -24.27
CA CYS A 39 -64.40 14.27 -22.97
C CYS A 39 -62.88 14.13 -23.04
N GLY A 40 -62.33 13.83 -24.21
CA GLY A 40 -60.90 13.63 -24.43
C GLY A 40 -60.58 12.23 -24.93
N PRO A 41 -59.31 11.95 -25.24
CA PRO A 41 -58.89 10.64 -25.69
C PRO A 41 -59.04 9.61 -24.55
N THR A 42 -59.34 8.37 -24.94
CA THR A 42 -59.17 7.19 -24.08
C THR A 42 -57.97 6.41 -24.60
N GLY A 43 -56.98 6.17 -23.76
CA GLY A 43 -55.71 5.56 -24.15
C GLY A 43 -54.55 5.92 -23.23
N PHE A 44 -53.35 5.50 -23.62
CA PHE A 44 -52.13 5.89 -22.92
C PHE A 44 -51.86 7.39 -23.08
N VAL A 45 -51.51 8.02 -21.97
CA VAL A 45 -51.17 9.43 -21.89
C VAL A 45 -49.82 9.58 -21.17
N GLY A 46 -49.09 10.65 -21.48
CA GLY A 46 -47.76 10.89 -20.89
C GLY A 46 -46.66 9.94 -21.42
N GLU A 47 -45.50 10.05 -20.79
CA GLU A 47 -44.34 9.18 -21.03
C GLU A 47 -44.35 7.98 -20.07
N GLU A 48 -43.55 6.97 -20.39
CA GLU A 48 -43.28 5.88 -19.46
C GLU A 48 -42.46 6.40 -18.28
N TYR A 49 -42.57 5.75 -17.12
CA TYR A 49 -41.85 6.12 -15.90
C TYR A 49 -41.58 4.89 -15.04
N CYS A 50 -40.57 4.98 -14.19
CA CYS A 50 -40.20 3.88 -13.30
C CYS A 50 -41.11 3.84 -12.06
N SER A 51 -41.33 2.63 -11.53
CA SER A 51 -41.94 2.44 -10.22
C SER A 51 -41.11 3.11 -9.12
N ASP A 52 -41.74 3.34 -7.96
CA ASP A 52 -41.05 3.88 -6.78
C ASP A 52 -39.87 2.99 -6.33
N ASN A 53 -39.93 1.68 -6.60
CA ASN A 53 -38.87 0.73 -6.28
C ASN A 53 -37.83 0.56 -7.41
N MET A 54 -38.00 1.26 -8.54
CA MET A 54 -37.15 1.21 -9.73
C MET A 54 -36.94 -0.20 -10.30
N ASP A 55 -37.96 -1.05 -10.25
CA ASP A 55 -37.97 -2.43 -10.75
C ASP A 55 -38.97 -2.67 -11.89
N MET A 56 -39.86 -1.70 -12.14
CA MET A 56 -40.99 -1.84 -13.06
C MET A 56 -41.19 -0.56 -13.87
N VAL A 57 -41.60 -0.71 -15.13
CA VAL A 57 -41.97 0.38 -16.03
C VAL A 57 -43.49 0.52 -16.08
N TYR A 58 -44.00 1.72 -15.82
CA TYR A 58 -45.43 2.05 -15.86
C TYR A 58 -45.74 3.11 -16.92
N LYS A 59 -47.01 3.14 -17.35
CA LYS A 59 -47.57 4.22 -18.16
C LYS A 59 -49.01 4.49 -17.79
N ASP A 60 -49.37 5.77 -17.75
CA ASP A 60 -50.73 6.18 -17.41
C ASP A 60 -51.70 5.87 -18.53
N PHE A 61 -52.82 5.23 -18.18
CA PHE A 61 -53.95 5.00 -19.07
C PHE A 61 -55.14 5.86 -18.63
N GLN A 62 -55.56 6.77 -19.51
CA GLN A 62 -56.72 7.61 -19.30
C GLN A 62 -57.97 6.97 -19.91
N THR A 63 -59.04 6.88 -19.11
CA THR A 63 -60.39 6.54 -19.56
C THR A 63 -61.28 7.76 -19.43
N SER A 64 -61.84 8.22 -20.55
CA SER A 64 -62.73 9.40 -20.61
C SER A 64 -64.16 8.95 -20.93
N VAL A 65 -65.11 9.25 -20.04
CA VAL A 65 -66.53 8.89 -20.20
C VAL A 65 -67.40 10.13 -20.04
N CYS A 66 -68.38 10.29 -20.93
CA CYS A 66 -69.38 11.33 -20.83
C CYS A 66 -70.58 10.84 -20.01
N LEU A 67 -70.81 11.48 -18.87
CA LEU A 67 -72.01 11.28 -18.06
C LEU A 67 -73.16 12.12 -18.64
N ASN A 68 -74.34 11.51 -18.75
CA ASN A 68 -75.57 12.13 -19.26
C ASN A 68 -75.41 12.84 -20.63
N PRO A 69 -74.93 12.16 -21.68
CA PRO A 69 -74.60 12.78 -22.97
C PRO A 69 -75.75 13.57 -23.58
N GLY A 70 -75.46 14.81 -24.00
CA GLY A 70 -76.40 15.71 -24.69
C GLY A 70 -77.47 16.35 -23.81
N GLN A 71 -77.31 16.30 -22.49
CA GLN A 71 -78.17 16.99 -21.52
C GLN A 71 -77.45 18.21 -20.91
N ASP A 72 -78.23 19.13 -20.34
CA ASP A 72 -77.72 20.34 -19.69
C ASP A 72 -76.86 20.02 -18.46
N ASP A 73 -76.96 18.81 -17.89
CA ASP A 73 -76.16 18.29 -16.78
C ASP A 73 -75.05 17.33 -17.21
N SER A 74 -74.68 17.34 -18.50
CA SER A 74 -73.59 16.49 -19.01
C SER A 74 -72.24 16.87 -18.39
N ALA A 75 -71.46 15.86 -18.02
CA ALA A 75 -70.16 16.04 -17.36
C ALA A 75 -69.18 14.95 -17.77
N CYS A 76 -67.89 15.29 -17.85
CA CYS A 76 -66.84 14.33 -18.15
C CYS A 76 -66.28 13.70 -16.88
N GLU A 77 -66.31 12.37 -16.84
CA GLU A 77 -65.59 11.56 -15.86
C GLU A 77 -64.30 11.07 -16.51
N ILE A 78 -63.17 11.54 -16.00
CA ILE A 78 -61.83 11.16 -16.47
C ILE A 78 -61.14 10.40 -15.34
N ILE A 79 -60.75 9.16 -15.61
CA ILE A 79 -60.05 8.28 -14.69
C ILE A 79 -58.67 8.01 -15.30
N ILE A 80 -57.61 8.20 -14.52
CA ILE A 80 -56.23 7.90 -14.92
C ILE A 80 -55.71 6.84 -13.95
N GLU A 81 -55.26 5.72 -14.50
CA GLU A 81 -54.68 4.62 -13.73
C GLU A 81 -53.33 4.19 -14.32
N PRO A 82 -52.34 3.88 -13.47
CA PRO A 82 -51.05 3.38 -13.93
C PRO A 82 -51.19 1.94 -14.42
N ILE A 83 -50.69 1.67 -15.62
CA ILE A 83 -50.63 0.32 -16.19
C ILE A 83 -49.18 -0.13 -16.24
N LEU A 84 -48.92 -1.33 -15.71
CA LEU A 84 -47.61 -1.98 -15.81
C LEU A 84 -47.33 -2.31 -17.28
N ILE A 85 -46.23 -1.77 -17.80
CA ILE A 85 -45.74 -2.01 -19.16
C ILE A 85 -44.73 -3.14 -19.17
N SER A 86 -43.77 -3.13 -18.23
CA SER A 86 -42.73 -4.15 -18.13
C SER A 86 -42.26 -4.33 -16.69
N ASN A 87 -41.95 -5.58 -16.33
CA ASN A 87 -41.12 -5.89 -15.17
C ASN A 87 -39.67 -5.97 -15.67
N CYS A 88 -38.72 -5.37 -14.95
CA CYS A 88 -37.31 -5.39 -15.34
C CYS A 88 -36.56 -6.65 -14.88
N ASP A 89 -37.14 -7.43 -13.95
CA ASP A 89 -36.62 -8.74 -13.56
C ASP A 89 -36.56 -9.70 -14.76
N ASP A 90 -35.36 -10.08 -15.17
CA ASP A 90 -35.11 -10.98 -16.31
C ASP A 90 -34.97 -12.46 -15.92
N GLU A 91 -35.19 -12.78 -14.64
CA GLU A 91 -35.00 -14.08 -14.01
C GLU A 91 -33.55 -14.61 -14.00
N ASP A 92 -32.55 -13.81 -14.40
CA ASP A 92 -31.13 -14.15 -14.28
C ASP A 92 -30.58 -13.66 -12.92
N PRO A 93 -30.29 -14.57 -11.98
CA PRO A 93 -29.76 -14.18 -10.68
C PRO A 93 -28.41 -13.46 -10.78
N MET A 94 -27.65 -13.63 -11.87
CA MET A 94 -26.35 -12.99 -12.09
C MET A 94 -26.46 -11.56 -12.62
N THR A 95 -27.65 -10.97 -12.56
CA THR A 95 -27.86 -9.57 -12.94
C THR A 95 -28.56 -8.79 -11.84
N LEU A 96 -28.21 -7.50 -11.72
CA LEU A 96 -28.94 -6.52 -10.95
C LEU A 96 -29.85 -5.76 -11.92
N ASP A 97 -31.14 -5.98 -11.78
CA ASP A 97 -32.15 -5.37 -12.64
C ASP A 97 -32.67 -4.07 -12.06
N SER A 98 -32.72 -3.05 -12.91
CA SER A 98 -33.23 -1.74 -12.55
C SER A 98 -33.93 -1.06 -13.71
N CYS A 99 -34.96 -0.29 -13.40
CA CYS A 99 -35.59 0.64 -14.30
C CYS A 99 -34.80 1.96 -14.26
N VAL A 100 -34.40 2.45 -15.43
CA VAL A 100 -33.62 3.67 -15.57
C VAL A 100 -34.45 4.75 -16.26
N GLU A 101 -34.58 5.91 -15.61
CA GLU A 101 -35.17 7.11 -16.21
C GLU A 101 -34.08 7.96 -16.87
N GLY A 102 -34.12 8.08 -18.19
CA GLY A 102 -33.24 8.94 -18.97
C GLY A 102 -34.00 9.74 -20.01
N ASP A 103 -33.41 9.91 -21.20
CA ASP A 103 -34.13 10.40 -22.37
C ASP A 103 -35.25 9.43 -22.80
N ASP A 104 -35.06 8.14 -22.51
CA ASP A 104 -36.04 7.06 -22.63
C ASP A 104 -36.09 6.27 -21.31
N VAL A 105 -37.20 5.60 -21.02
CA VAL A 105 -37.35 4.69 -19.89
C VAL A 105 -37.13 3.25 -20.36
N TYR A 106 -36.24 2.53 -19.71
CA TYR A 106 -35.90 1.15 -20.09
C TYR A 106 -35.38 0.33 -18.91
N CYS A 107 -35.39 -0.98 -19.07
CA CYS A 107 -34.81 -1.93 -18.12
C CYS A 107 -33.32 -2.11 -18.37
N HIS A 108 -32.53 -1.93 -17.33
CA HIS A 108 -31.10 -2.09 -17.30
C HIS A 108 -30.76 -3.29 -16.42
N HIS A 109 -30.01 -4.24 -16.99
CA HIS A 109 -29.55 -5.46 -16.32
C HIS A 109 -28.02 -5.37 -16.25
N GLU A 110 -27.49 -5.21 -15.04
CA GLU A 110 -26.05 -5.10 -14.80
C GLU A 110 -25.50 -6.43 -14.29
N PHE A 111 -24.48 -6.98 -14.95
CA PHE A 111 -23.86 -8.24 -14.51
C PHE A 111 -23.17 -8.06 -13.16
N VAL A 112 -23.44 -8.98 -12.24
CA VAL A 112 -22.76 -9.06 -10.95
C VAL A 112 -21.68 -10.15 -10.95
N GLY A 113 -20.71 -10.04 -10.05
CA GLY A 113 -19.62 -11.02 -9.92
C GLY A 113 -20.04 -12.31 -9.23
N CYS A 114 -20.96 -12.22 -8.26
CA CYS A 114 -21.51 -13.34 -7.51
C CYS A 114 -22.86 -12.96 -6.87
N VAL A 115 -23.66 -13.96 -6.52
CA VAL A 115 -24.90 -13.83 -5.74
C VAL A 115 -24.74 -14.52 -4.40
N ASP A 116 -24.02 -15.64 -4.38
CA ASP A 116 -23.61 -16.34 -3.17
C ASP A 116 -22.16 -16.82 -3.25
N ASP A 117 -21.63 -17.32 -2.12
CA ASP A 117 -20.24 -17.76 -2.02
C ASP A 117 -19.89 -18.91 -2.98
N SER A 118 -20.89 -19.67 -3.46
CA SER A 118 -20.66 -20.79 -4.38
C SER A 118 -20.41 -20.36 -5.83
N ASP A 119 -20.73 -19.11 -6.16
CA ASP A 119 -20.39 -18.50 -7.45
C ASP A 119 -18.89 -18.18 -7.56
N CYS A 120 -18.20 -18.08 -6.41
CA CYS A 120 -16.77 -17.81 -6.35
C CYS A 120 -15.97 -19.12 -6.34
N GLU A 121 -15.02 -19.26 -7.26
CA GLU A 121 -14.13 -20.45 -7.31
C GLU A 121 -13.30 -20.59 -6.02
N GLN A 122 -12.94 -19.45 -5.40
CA GLN A 122 -12.31 -19.32 -4.09
C GLN A 122 -12.82 -18.03 -3.44
N GLY A 123 -12.90 -17.98 -2.11
CA GLY A 123 -13.32 -16.78 -1.37
C GLY A 123 -14.81 -16.73 -1.03
N TYR A 124 -15.34 -15.53 -0.84
CA TYR A 124 -16.75 -15.26 -0.51
C TYR A 124 -17.30 -14.10 -1.36
N CYS A 125 -18.62 -14.00 -1.43
CA CYS A 125 -19.30 -12.90 -2.11
C CYS A 125 -19.50 -11.72 -1.15
N ASP A 126 -18.98 -10.54 -1.51
CA ASP A 126 -19.12 -9.34 -0.68
C ASP A 126 -20.47 -8.63 -0.85
N GLU A 127 -20.70 -7.58 -0.06
CA GLU A 127 -21.93 -6.77 -0.13
C GLU A 127 -22.12 -6.00 -1.45
N ASN A 128 -21.09 -5.95 -2.30
CA ASN A 128 -21.13 -5.32 -3.62
C ASN A 128 -21.24 -6.35 -4.74
N ASN A 129 -21.57 -7.60 -4.41
CA ASN A 129 -21.69 -8.71 -5.34
C ASN A 129 -20.38 -9.00 -6.11
N LEU A 130 -19.24 -8.85 -5.44
CA LEU A 130 -17.91 -9.14 -5.98
C LEU A 130 -17.26 -10.31 -5.22
N CYS A 131 -16.62 -11.24 -5.95
CA CYS A 131 -15.83 -12.29 -5.33
C CYS A 131 -14.56 -11.69 -4.70
N VAL A 132 -14.49 -11.78 -3.37
CA VAL A 132 -13.32 -11.39 -2.59
C VAL A 132 -12.60 -12.66 -2.19
N PHE A 133 -11.32 -12.74 -2.53
CA PHE A 133 -10.45 -13.80 -2.07
C PHE A 133 -9.93 -13.41 -0.69
N ASP A 134 -10.13 -14.28 0.31
CA ASP A 134 -9.35 -14.16 1.54
C ASP A 134 -7.88 -14.25 1.16
N GLU A 135 -7.12 -13.21 1.49
CA GLU A 135 -5.67 -13.21 1.31
C GLU A 135 -5.10 -14.20 2.34
N VAL A 136 -5.11 -15.48 1.98
CA VAL A 136 -4.58 -16.57 2.81
C VAL A 136 -3.06 -16.39 2.86
N GLU A 137 -2.56 -15.79 3.93
CA GLU A 137 -1.13 -15.66 4.18
C GLU A 137 -0.54 -17.00 4.67
N CYS A 138 -1.31 -17.76 5.46
CA CYS A 138 -0.84 -19.01 6.06
C CYS A 138 -1.92 -20.10 6.18
N LEU A 139 -1.46 -21.35 6.16
CA LEU A 139 -2.28 -22.55 6.47
C LEU A 139 -1.71 -23.35 7.65
N ILE A 140 -0.44 -23.13 7.97
CA ILE A 140 0.30 -23.78 9.05
C ILE A 140 1.32 -22.77 9.62
N ASP A 141 1.75 -22.95 10.86
CA ASP A 141 2.67 -22.02 11.53
C ASP A 141 4.01 -21.85 10.80
N GLU A 142 4.51 -22.92 10.17
CA GLU A 142 5.79 -22.91 9.44
C GLU A 142 5.80 -21.95 8.23
N THR A 143 4.64 -21.54 7.72
CA THR A 143 4.59 -20.55 6.62
C THR A 143 4.80 -19.11 7.11
N CYS A 144 4.69 -18.86 8.41
CA CYS A 144 4.77 -17.52 8.99
C CYS A 144 6.19 -17.09 9.38
N GLY A 145 7.14 -18.03 9.44
CA GLY A 145 8.54 -17.74 9.74
C GLY A 145 9.24 -18.87 10.47
N ALA A 146 10.41 -18.56 11.01
CA ALA A 146 11.17 -19.46 11.88
C ALA A 146 11.07 -19.00 13.34
N LEU A 147 11.15 -19.95 14.25
CA LEU A 147 11.30 -19.68 15.68
C LEU A 147 12.63 -18.93 15.91
N THR A 148 12.58 -17.88 16.71
CA THR A 148 13.77 -17.13 17.15
C THR A 148 13.79 -17.02 18.67
N SER A 149 14.97 -17.10 19.27
CA SER A 149 15.16 -16.77 20.68
C SER A 149 16.35 -15.83 20.89
N GLU A 150 16.22 -14.97 21.90
CA GLU A 150 17.24 -14.00 22.31
C GLU A 150 17.22 -13.83 23.84
N PHE A 151 18.37 -13.54 24.43
CA PHE A 151 18.47 -13.24 25.85
C PHE A 151 18.17 -11.75 26.11
N ILE A 152 17.28 -11.48 27.06
CA ILE A 152 16.85 -10.14 27.43
C ILE A 152 16.92 -9.94 28.94
N CYS A 153 17.02 -8.68 29.36
CA CYS A 153 17.00 -8.29 30.77
C CYS A 153 15.61 -7.80 31.18
N LEU A 154 15.00 -8.41 32.20
CA LEU A 154 13.75 -7.96 32.80
C LEU A 154 13.92 -7.82 34.30
N ASP A 155 13.60 -6.65 34.85
CA ASP A 155 13.70 -6.36 36.29
C ASP A 155 15.06 -6.76 36.90
N ASP A 156 16.16 -6.46 36.19
CA ASP A 156 17.56 -6.76 36.52
C ASP A 156 17.98 -8.25 36.42
N ASP A 157 17.06 -9.15 36.06
CA ASP A 157 17.32 -10.58 35.89
C ASP A 157 17.35 -11.00 34.40
N LEU A 158 17.96 -12.16 34.12
CA LEU A 158 18.15 -12.68 32.77
C LEU A 158 17.00 -13.61 32.36
N TYR A 159 16.42 -13.34 31.18
CA TYR A 159 15.34 -14.12 30.58
C TYR A 159 15.70 -14.52 29.14
N GLU A 160 15.16 -15.64 28.67
CA GLU A 160 15.15 -16.01 27.25
C GLU A 160 13.77 -15.67 26.68
N GLU A 161 13.72 -14.75 25.72
CA GLU A 161 12.52 -14.44 24.97
C GLU A 161 12.48 -15.30 23.70
N THR A 162 11.42 -16.08 23.56
CA THR A 162 11.16 -16.89 22.36
C THR A 162 9.97 -16.32 21.61
N ILE A 163 10.16 -16.06 20.32
CA ILE A 163 9.11 -15.64 19.39
C ILE A 163 8.75 -16.84 18.52
N THR A 164 7.50 -17.28 18.64
CA THR A 164 6.94 -18.39 17.87
C THR A 164 5.96 -17.85 16.84
N PRO A 165 6.26 -17.95 15.53
CA PRO A 165 5.30 -17.56 14.50
C PRO A 165 4.13 -18.54 14.49
N ILE A 166 2.90 -18.04 14.48
CA ILE A 166 1.66 -18.83 14.50
C ILE A 166 0.70 -18.38 13.40
N CYS A 167 -0.04 -19.32 12.84
CA CYS A 167 -1.11 -19.05 11.89
C CYS A 167 -2.45 -18.93 12.64
N SER A 168 -3.03 -17.74 12.61
CA SER A 168 -4.32 -17.48 13.27
C SER A 168 -5.50 -18.15 12.55
N GLU A 169 -6.65 -18.26 13.23
CA GLU A 169 -7.89 -18.77 12.62
C GLU A 169 -8.33 -17.96 11.39
N GLY A 170 -7.86 -16.71 11.25
CA GLY A 170 -8.09 -15.86 10.09
C GLY A 170 -7.09 -16.06 8.95
N HIS A 171 -6.27 -17.12 8.98
CA HIS A 171 -5.26 -17.41 7.95
C HIS A 171 -4.21 -16.29 7.76
N SER A 172 -4.02 -15.46 8.79
CA SER A 172 -2.99 -14.42 8.85
C SER A 172 -1.92 -14.78 9.87
N CYS A 173 -0.69 -14.38 9.58
CA CYS A 173 0.47 -14.66 10.43
C CYS A 173 0.51 -13.74 11.65
N ASP A 174 0.63 -14.35 12.82
CA ASP A 174 0.79 -13.68 14.11
C ASP A 174 2.02 -14.25 14.84
N VAL A 175 2.35 -13.69 16.00
CA VAL A 175 3.47 -14.13 16.83
C VAL A 175 3.04 -14.37 18.27
N ASP A 176 3.48 -15.49 18.84
CA ASP A 176 3.39 -15.75 20.27
C ASP A 176 4.75 -15.48 20.92
N VAL A 177 4.74 -14.75 22.03
CA VAL A 177 5.96 -14.34 22.74
C VAL A 177 5.95 -14.95 24.14
N SER A 178 6.92 -15.80 24.41
CA SER A 178 7.13 -16.40 25.73
C SER A 178 8.47 -15.96 26.31
N GLN A 179 8.48 -15.66 27.60
CA GLN A 179 9.69 -15.26 28.32
C GLN A 179 9.94 -16.28 29.43
N ASP A 180 11.07 -16.99 29.33
CA ASP A 180 11.50 -17.98 30.29
C ASP A 180 12.61 -17.40 31.18
N PHE A 181 12.44 -17.49 32.49
CA PHE A 181 13.46 -17.05 33.45
C PHE A 181 14.68 -17.97 33.37
N VAL A 182 15.87 -17.39 33.15
CA VAL A 182 17.14 -18.11 33.05
C VAL A 182 17.82 -18.12 34.40
N GLU A 183 18.16 -16.94 34.91
CA GLU A 183 18.81 -16.77 36.21
C GLU A 183 18.60 -15.37 36.79
N ALA A 184 18.81 -15.25 38.10
CA ALA A 184 18.78 -13.96 38.77
C ALA A 184 20.18 -13.35 38.74
N CYS A 185 20.30 -12.11 38.28
CA CYS A 185 21.59 -11.44 38.21
C CYS A 185 21.83 -10.64 39.49
N GLU A 186 22.78 -11.07 40.32
CA GLU A 186 23.07 -10.40 41.60
C GLU A 186 23.54 -8.95 41.44
N PHE A 187 24.20 -8.65 40.32
CA PHE A 187 24.80 -7.34 40.03
C PHE A 187 24.09 -6.57 38.90
N GLY A 188 22.94 -7.06 38.46
CA GLY A 188 22.15 -6.50 37.35
C GLY A 188 22.41 -7.21 36.02
N CYS A 189 21.59 -6.86 35.03
CA CYS A 189 21.63 -7.43 33.68
C CYS A 189 21.77 -6.30 32.66
N VAL A 190 22.70 -6.45 31.71
CA VAL A 190 22.86 -5.52 30.59
C VAL A 190 22.99 -6.30 29.28
N ALA A 191 22.34 -5.82 28.22
CA ALA A 191 22.49 -6.37 26.87
C ALA A 191 22.29 -7.90 26.73
N GLY A 192 21.48 -8.51 27.59
CA GLY A 192 21.22 -9.95 27.58
C GLY A 192 22.28 -10.78 28.31
N GLU A 193 23.10 -10.17 29.17
CA GLU A 193 24.08 -10.85 30.00
C GLU A 193 24.01 -10.33 31.45
N CYS A 194 24.24 -11.21 32.44
CA CYS A 194 24.41 -10.78 33.82
C CYS A 194 25.75 -10.05 33.99
N GLU A 195 25.73 -8.96 34.73
CA GLU A 195 26.95 -8.26 35.14
C GLU A 195 27.75 -9.12 36.13
N ASP A 196 29.06 -9.12 35.94
CA ASP A 196 29.97 -9.78 36.87
C ASP A 196 30.06 -9.02 38.20
N GLU A 197 30.45 -9.73 39.26
CA GLU A 197 30.74 -9.10 40.54
C GLU A 197 31.76 -7.97 40.35
N PRO A 198 31.49 -6.74 40.84
CA PRO A 198 32.46 -5.66 40.74
C PRO A 198 33.75 -6.10 41.42
N VAL A 199 34.86 -6.08 40.68
CA VAL A 199 36.17 -6.48 41.19
C VAL A 199 36.62 -5.48 42.24
N VAL A 200 36.36 -5.80 43.51
CA VAL A 200 36.85 -5.05 44.67
C VAL A 200 38.22 -5.59 45.03
N CYS A 201 39.28 -4.83 44.74
CA CYS A 201 40.61 -5.18 45.19
C CYS A 201 40.82 -4.72 46.64
N VAL A 202 41.53 -5.53 47.43
CA VAL A 202 41.98 -5.16 48.79
C VAL A 202 43.48 -4.88 48.76
N ASP A 203 44.23 -5.68 48.00
CA ASP A 203 45.66 -5.53 47.76
C ASP A 203 45.98 -5.69 46.25
N ASN A 204 47.17 -5.26 45.82
CA ASN A 204 47.57 -5.32 44.41
C ASN A 204 47.53 -6.74 43.80
N SER A 205 47.67 -7.78 44.62
CA SER A 205 47.59 -9.18 44.16
C SER A 205 46.20 -9.58 43.66
N ASP A 206 45.16 -8.80 44.00
CA ASP A 206 43.79 -9.05 43.55
C ASP A 206 43.56 -8.55 42.12
N CYS A 207 44.45 -7.70 41.60
CA CYS A 207 44.34 -7.04 40.29
C CYS A 207 45.11 -7.76 39.17
N GLY A 208 45.62 -8.97 39.44
CA GLY A 208 46.40 -9.76 38.49
C GLY A 208 47.91 -9.73 38.78
N ASP A 209 48.66 -10.38 37.89
CA ASP A 209 50.11 -10.47 37.96
C ASP A 209 50.77 -9.35 37.15
N GLU A 210 52.00 -9.00 37.51
CA GLU A 210 52.86 -8.11 36.73
C GLU A 210 53.16 -8.75 35.36
N SER A 211 53.03 -7.96 34.29
CA SER A 211 53.32 -8.39 32.93
C SER A 211 54.42 -7.55 32.31
N GLU A 212 55.27 -8.21 31.52
CA GLU A 212 56.38 -7.59 30.79
C GLU A 212 56.15 -7.78 29.28
N GLU A 213 56.13 -6.70 28.52
CA GLU A 213 56.06 -6.74 27.05
C GLU A 213 57.24 -6.00 26.44
N LEU A 214 57.96 -6.66 25.53
CA LEU A 214 59.06 -6.04 24.79
C LEU A 214 58.50 -5.22 23.63
N TYR A 215 59.05 -4.04 23.41
CA TYR A 215 58.66 -3.17 22.30
C TYR A 215 59.84 -2.33 21.81
N CYS A 216 59.75 -1.84 20.59
CA CYS A 216 60.78 -0.99 19.99
C CYS A 216 60.47 0.50 20.22
N GLN A 217 61.45 1.26 20.72
CA GLN A 217 61.38 2.72 20.77
C GLN A 217 62.60 3.33 20.07
N GLY A 218 62.38 3.80 18.83
CA GLY A 218 63.48 4.17 17.96
C GLY A 218 64.15 2.91 17.41
N SER A 219 65.48 2.85 17.47
CA SER A 219 66.26 1.67 17.06
C SER A 219 66.56 0.72 18.21
N ASP A 220 66.06 0.97 19.42
CA ASP A 220 66.43 0.22 20.63
C ASP A 220 65.25 -0.58 21.18
N VAL A 221 65.56 -1.68 21.87
CA VAL A 221 64.57 -2.52 22.56
C VAL A 221 64.33 -1.99 23.98
N TYR A 222 63.05 -1.81 24.31
CA TYR A 222 62.57 -1.49 25.65
C TYR A 222 61.62 -2.57 26.14
N VAL A 223 61.45 -2.67 27.45
CA VAL A 223 60.40 -3.47 28.09
C VAL A 223 59.41 -2.53 28.76
N GLU A 224 58.12 -2.72 28.50
CA GLU A 224 57.04 -2.10 29.25
C GLU A 224 56.63 -3.06 30.36
N ILE A 225 56.85 -2.61 31.60
CA ILE A 225 56.44 -3.33 32.80
C ILE A 225 55.09 -2.76 33.21
N THR A 226 54.05 -3.59 33.18
CA THR A 226 52.71 -3.24 33.64
C THR A 226 52.50 -3.83 35.02
N THR A 227 52.43 -2.97 36.03
CA THR A 227 52.13 -3.36 37.41
C THR A 227 50.67 -3.04 37.73
N PRO A 228 49.85 -4.06 38.05
CA PRO A 228 48.50 -3.82 38.54
C PRO A 228 48.53 -3.25 39.97
N VAL A 229 47.78 -2.19 40.20
CA VAL A 229 47.72 -1.46 41.48
C VAL A 229 46.28 -1.27 41.91
N CYS A 230 46.00 -1.67 43.15
CA CYS A 230 44.73 -1.42 43.80
C CYS A 230 44.70 -0.01 44.40
N GLY A 231 43.78 0.84 43.93
CA GLY A 231 43.56 2.19 44.44
C GLY A 231 42.08 2.45 44.68
N GLU A 232 41.71 2.89 45.89
CA GLU A 232 40.31 3.16 46.27
C GLU A 232 39.34 1.98 45.99
N ASN A 233 39.83 0.73 46.12
CA ASN A 233 39.15 -0.53 45.80
C ASN A 233 38.90 -0.79 44.30
N GLU A 234 39.55 -0.04 43.42
CA GLU A 234 39.48 -0.23 41.97
C GLU A 234 40.87 -0.61 41.44
N CYS A 235 40.92 -1.56 40.52
CA CYS A 235 42.17 -1.96 39.87
C CYS A 235 42.56 -0.94 38.80
N SER A 236 43.78 -0.44 38.90
CA SER A 236 44.42 0.43 37.92
C SER A 236 45.74 -0.19 37.50
N VAL A 237 46.31 0.26 36.38
CA VAL A 237 47.63 -0.19 35.93
C VAL A 237 48.61 0.97 35.92
N ILE A 238 49.85 0.70 36.35
CA ILE A 238 50.98 1.61 36.20
C ILE A 238 51.94 0.98 35.20
N THR A 239 52.31 1.73 34.18
CA THR A 239 53.25 1.31 33.14
C THR A 239 54.58 2.04 33.33
N GLU A 240 55.67 1.30 33.44
CA GLU A 240 57.03 1.81 33.47
C GLU A 240 57.82 1.22 32.31
N SER A 241 58.66 2.03 31.65
CA SER A 241 59.51 1.55 30.56
C SER A 241 60.97 1.48 30.98
N GLU A 242 61.59 0.33 30.73
CA GLU A 242 63.01 0.11 30.97
C GLU A 242 63.74 -0.19 29.66
N PHE A 243 64.94 0.36 29.52
CA PHE A 243 65.81 0.09 28.38
C PHE A 243 66.44 -1.29 28.50
N VAL A 244 66.33 -2.12 27.46
CA VAL A 244 66.85 -3.50 27.44
C VAL A 244 68.18 -3.56 26.70
N GLU A 245 68.21 -3.19 25.42
CA GLU A 245 69.42 -3.21 24.60
C GLU A 245 69.39 -2.17 23.46
N ASP A 246 70.60 -1.75 23.06
CA ASP A 246 70.87 -0.86 21.91
C ASP A 246 70.99 -1.75 20.67
N CYS A 247 70.19 -1.52 19.63
CA CYS A 247 70.35 -2.26 18.38
C CYS A 247 71.22 -1.48 17.41
N ASP A 248 72.25 -2.15 16.89
CA ASP A 248 73.22 -1.55 15.96
C ASP A 248 72.56 -1.00 14.67
N GLU A 249 71.41 -1.55 14.25
CA GLU A 249 70.72 -1.14 13.03
C GLU A 249 69.24 -0.83 13.25
N ASP A 250 68.44 -1.84 13.60
CA ASP A 250 66.99 -1.68 13.74
C ASP A 250 66.40 -2.67 14.77
N CYS A 251 65.20 -2.33 15.25
CA CYS A 251 64.41 -3.14 16.17
C CYS A 251 63.06 -3.46 15.51
N ASP A 252 62.66 -4.73 15.55
CA ASP A 252 61.36 -5.18 15.04
C ASP A 252 60.69 -6.13 16.05
N ASP A 253 59.41 -5.91 16.33
CA ASP A 253 58.58 -6.69 17.26
C ASP A 253 59.22 -6.98 18.65
N GLY A 254 59.95 -6.01 19.20
CA GLY A 254 60.60 -6.13 20.51
C GLY A 254 61.92 -6.91 20.49
N GLU A 255 62.49 -7.20 19.32
CA GLU A 255 63.81 -7.83 19.17
C GLU A 255 64.73 -7.02 18.23
N CYS A 256 66.05 -7.02 18.50
CA CYS A 256 67.01 -6.43 17.56
C CYS A 256 67.11 -7.25 16.26
N VAL A 257 66.95 -6.56 15.13
CA VAL A 257 67.13 -7.15 13.81
C VAL A 257 68.61 -7.48 13.63
N ARG A 258 68.94 -8.77 13.59
CA ARG A 258 70.28 -9.23 13.21
C ARG A 258 70.27 -9.54 11.73
N GLU A 259 71.11 -8.86 10.95
CA GLU A 259 71.35 -9.24 9.56
C GLU A 259 71.76 -10.72 9.50
N ARG A 260 70.93 -11.52 8.82
CA ARG A 260 71.24 -12.91 8.54
C ARG A 260 72.33 -12.94 7.47
N PHE A 261 73.60 -12.90 7.88
CA PHE A 261 74.70 -13.23 6.98
C PHE A 261 74.62 -14.70 6.59
N ASP A 262 74.00 -14.99 5.44
CA ASP A 262 74.26 -16.24 4.75
C ASP A 262 75.74 -16.31 4.39
N ARG A 263 76.31 -17.53 4.44
CA ARG A 263 77.75 -17.86 4.23
C ARG A 263 78.39 -17.34 2.93
N ASN A 264 77.64 -16.64 2.08
CA ASN A 264 78.07 -16.08 0.81
C ASN A 264 78.15 -14.55 0.77
N ASN A 265 77.87 -13.84 1.88
CA ASN A 265 78.17 -12.40 2.02
C ASN A 265 77.57 -11.52 0.91
N ASN A 266 76.33 -11.81 0.48
CA ASN A 266 75.60 -10.98 -0.48
C ASN A 266 74.56 -10.14 0.26
N PHE A 267 74.69 -8.82 0.07
CA PHE A 267 73.74 -7.78 0.47
C PHE A 267 72.43 -8.00 -0.31
N PHE A 268 71.31 -8.20 0.39
CA PHE A 268 69.99 -8.17 -0.23
C PHE A 268 69.29 -6.91 0.22
N ASP A 269 69.17 -5.94 -0.69
CA ASP A 269 68.20 -4.84 -0.59
C ASP A 269 66.80 -5.48 -0.55
N GLU A 270 66.05 -5.24 0.53
CA GLU A 270 64.61 -5.49 0.59
C GLU A 270 63.88 -4.52 -0.35
N GLY A 271 63.88 -4.85 -1.63
CA GLY A 271 63.19 -4.08 -2.67
C GLY A 271 62.60 -4.93 -3.79
N ASP A 272 62.72 -6.26 -3.74
CA ASP A 272 62.24 -7.12 -4.82
C ASP A 272 61.08 -8.01 -4.35
N GLU A 273 59.88 -7.65 -4.81
CA GLU A 273 58.60 -8.38 -4.76
C GLU A 273 58.64 -9.75 -5.51
N ALA A 274 59.68 -10.56 -5.30
CA ALA A 274 59.87 -11.81 -6.04
C ALA A 274 59.99 -13.06 -5.13
N PHE A 275 59.71 -12.95 -3.82
CA PHE A 275 59.86 -14.09 -2.91
C PHE A 275 58.56 -14.89 -2.67
N PHE A 276 57.38 -14.36 -2.98
CA PHE A 276 56.13 -15.11 -2.80
C PHE A 276 55.79 -16.09 -3.94
N GLU A 277 56.49 -16.05 -5.08
CA GLU A 277 56.23 -16.96 -6.20
C GLU A 277 57.08 -18.24 -6.21
N ALA A 278 58.15 -18.32 -5.40
CA ALA A 278 59.07 -19.46 -5.40
C ALA A 278 58.67 -20.61 -4.43
N LEU A 279 57.73 -20.38 -3.51
CA LEU A 279 57.23 -21.43 -2.60
C LEU A 279 56.02 -22.21 -3.13
N MET A 280 55.39 -21.76 -4.22
CA MET A 280 54.16 -22.38 -4.76
C MET A 280 54.38 -23.28 -6.00
N MET A 281 55.63 -23.49 -6.45
CA MET A 281 55.92 -24.40 -7.57
C MET A 281 56.92 -25.51 -7.22
N GLY A 282 56.60 -26.28 -6.18
CA GLY A 282 57.24 -27.55 -5.84
C GLY A 282 56.41 -28.77 -6.25
N LYS A 283 56.43 -29.13 -7.54
CA LYS A 283 55.84 -30.39 -8.05
C LYS A 283 56.76 -31.58 -7.72
N SER A 284 56.40 -32.42 -6.76
CA SER A 284 55.95 -33.80 -7.00
C SER A 284 56.09 -34.76 -5.79
N ARG A 285 55.05 -35.62 -5.69
CA ARG A 285 54.98 -36.96 -5.08
C ARG A 285 54.78 -37.07 -3.57
N GLY A 286 53.51 -37.33 -3.23
CA GLY A 286 53.16 -38.47 -2.38
C GLY A 286 52.35 -38.12 -1.13
N GLN A 287 51.19 -38.78 -1.02
CA GLN A 287 50.38 -39.01 0.18
C GLN A 287 49.43 -37.90 0.66
N ASN A 288 48.15 -38.20 0.44
CA ASN A 288 46.97 -37.97 1.28
C ASN A 288 47.20 -37.24 2.60
N VAL A 289 46.78 -35.97 2.67
CA VAL A 289 46.02 -35.43 3.79
C VAL A 289 45.06 -34.37 3.23
N VAL A 290 43.78 -34.49 3.55
CA VAL A 290 42.72 -33.52 3.25
C VAL A 290 42.81 -32.38 4.26
N PRO A 291 42.63 -31.12 3.83
CA PRO A 291 41.84 -30.21 4.65
C PRO A 291 40.75 -29.47 3.85
N GLN A 292 39.63 -29.25 4.55
CA GLN A 292 38.43 -28.54 4.13
C GLN A 292 38.72 -27.07 3.78
N TYR A 293 38.05 -26.60 2.73
CA TYR A 293 38.00 -25.20 2.31
C TYR A 293 36.92 -24.46 3.10
N ILE A 294 37.29 -23.29 3.63
CA ILE A 294 36.39 -22.22 4.09
C ILE A 294 36.20 -21.24 2.92
N LEU A 295 34.93 -21.01 2.61
CA LEU A 295 34.25 -19.81 2.09
C LEU A 295 35.07 -18.73 1.38
N LEU A 296 34.82 -18.59 0.07
CA LEU A 296 34.62 -17.30 -0.58
C LEU A 296 33.38 -17.45 -1.45
N ASP A 297 32.22 -17.12 -0.88
CA ASP A 297 30.98 -17.03 -1.66
C ASP A 297 31.04 -15.80 -2.57
N GLU A 298 30.63 -16.10 -3.78
CA GLU A 298 30.67 -15.31 -4.99
C GLU A 298 29.54 -14.29 -4.94
N MET A 299 29.88 -13.00 -4.83
CA MET A 299 28.94 -11.91 -5.05
C MET A 299 28.60 -11.84 -6.54
N GLU A 300 27.59 -12.60 -6.97
CA GLU A 300 27.00 -12.46 -8.30
C GLU A 300 25.55 -11.97 -8.25
N ASN A 301 25.40 -10.74 -8.73
CA ASN A 301 24.47 -10.39 -9.80
C ASN A 301 23.04 -9.97 -9.43
N GLU A 302 22.94 -8.71 -8.98
CA GLU A 302 21.74 -7.88 -9.14
C GLU A 302 21.35 -7.77 -10.63
N THR A 303 20.35 -8.52 -11.05
CA THR A 303 19.65 -8.28 -12.32
C THR A 303 18.65 -7.13 -12.13
N ARG A 304 19.14 -5.89 -12.25
CA ARG A 304 18.31 -4.72 -12.53
C ARG A 304 17.60 -4.91 -13.87
N GLN A 305 16.35 -5.34 -13.82
CA GLN A 305 15.45 -5.38 -14.96
C GLN A 305 15.02 -3.93 -15.29
N THR A 306 15.73 -3.28 -16.20
CA THR A 306 15.29 -2.01 -16.79
C THR A 306 14.05 -2.28 -17.65
N ARG A 307 12.87 -1.87 -17.16
CA ARG A 307 11.63 -1.83 -17.95
C ARG A 307 11.85 -0.99 -19.21
N SER A 308 11.81 -1.66 -20.34
CA SER A 308 11.80 -1.10 -21.68
C SER A 308 10.62 -0.14 -21.84
N VAL A 309 10.91 1.15 -22.02
CA VAL A 309 9.94 2.15 -22.47
C VAL A 309 9.75 1.94 -23.97
N GLY A 310 8.70 1.23 -24.35
CA GLY A 310 8.36 1.06 -25.76
C GLY A 310 7.06 0.32 -25.93
N ASP A 311 5.93 1.05 -25.97
CA ASP A 311 4.73 0.68 -26.76
C ASP A 311 3.62 1.76 -26.70
N TYR A 312 3.95 3.01 -27.00
CA TYR A 312 2.93 4.07 -27.18
C TYR A 312 2.65 4.41 -28.65
N ASP A 313 3.27 3.70 -29.60
CA ASP A 313 3.10 3.98 -31.04
C ASP A 313 1.64 3.75 -31.51
N TRP A 314 0.95 2.74 -30.98
CA TRP A 314 -0.46 2.49 -31.31
C TRP A 314 -1.38 3.64 -30.86
N LEU A 315 -1.06 4.27 -29.74
CA LEU A 315 -1.87 5.33 -29.13
C LEU A 315 -1.79 6.62 -29.97
N LEU A 316 -0.65 6.86 -30.62
CA LEU A 316 -0.46 7.98 -31.54
C LEU A 316 -1.25 7.81 -32.84
N PHE A 317 -1.37 6.58 -33.36
CA PHE A 317 -2.24 6.28 -34.51
C PHE A 317 -3.73 6.43 -34.18
N LEU A 318 -4.14 6.08 -32.96
CA LEU A 318 -5.53 6.22 -32.50
C LEU A 318 -5.92 7.71 -32.39
N ILE A 319 -5.04 8.54 -31.82
CA ILE A 319 -5.27 9.99 -31.73
C ILE A 319 -5.33 10.64 -33.11
N LEU A 320 -4.43 10.29 -34.03
CA LEU A 320 -4.46 10.81 -35.41
C LEU A 320 -5.77 10.41 -36.13
N GLY A 321 -6.25 9.18 -35.93
CA GLY A 321 -7.52 8.71 -36.47
C GLY A 321 -8.73 9.53 -35.98
N LEU A 322 -8.79 9.81 -34.69
CA LEU A 322 -9.86 10.61 -34.09
C LEU A 322 -9.84 12.06 -34.59
N VAL A 323 -8.67 12.66 -34.74
CA VAL A 323 -8.55 14.04 -35.29
C VAL A 323 -9.05 14.10 -36.73
N VAL A 324 -8.73 13.12 -37.57
CA VAL A 324 -9.22 13.06 -38.96
C VAL A 324 -10.74 12.88 -39.01
N LEU A 325 -11.30 12.01 -38.18
CA LEU A 325 -12.76 11.81 -38.08
C LEU A 325 -13.48 13.09 -37.66
N LEU A 326 -12.93 13.82 -36.70
CA LEU A 326 -13.49 15.09 -36.23
C LEU A 326 -13.45 16.15 -37.34
N PHE A 327 -12.37 16.22 -38.12
CA PHE A 327 -12.29 17.11 -39.29
C PHE A 327 -13.32 16.77 -40.37
N ILE A 328 -13.53 15.49 -40.65
CA ILE A 328 -14.55 15.04 -41.60
C ILE A 328 -15.95 15.44 -41.10
N PHE A 329 -16.24 15.22 -39.81
CA PHE A 329 -17.51 15.58 -39.21
C PHE A 329 -17.78 17.09 -39.28
N LEU A 330 -16.79 17.93 -38.94
CA LEU A 330 -16.90 19.38 -39.06
C LEU A 330 -17.11 19.83 -40.52
N LEU A 331 -16.47 19.16 -41.49
CA LEU A 331 -16.62 19.48 -42.91
C LEU A 331 -18.03 19.11 -43.42
N VAL A 332 -18.60 17.99 -42.94
CA VAL A 332 -20.00 17.63 -43.22
C VAL A 332 -20.96 18.66 -42.65
N LEU A 333 -20.77 19.09 -41.40
CA LEU A 333 -21.59 20.14 -40.78
C LEU A 333 -21.46 21.49 -41.50
N TYR A 334 -20.26 21.82 -41.98
CA TYR A 334 -20.03 23.03 -42.77
C TYR A 334 -20.74 22.99 -44.12
N LEU A 335 -20.74 21.84 -44.81
CA LEU A 335 -21.43 21.66 -46.09
C LEU A 335 -22.97 21.55 -45.93
N ALA A 336 -23.45 21.16 -44.75
CA ALA A 336 -24.88 21.08 -44.44
C ALA A 336 -25.52 22.44 -44.09
N ARG A 337 -24.74 23.53 -44.06
CA ARG A 337 -25.16 24.89 -43.71
C ARG A 337 -25.11 25.82 -44.91
#